data_AF-A0A210PJG8-F1
#
_entry.id   AF-A0A210PJG8-F1
#
_cell.length_a   1.000
_cell.length_b   1.000
_cell.length_c   1.000
_cell.angle_alpha   90.00
_cell.angle_beta   90.00
_cell.angle_gamma   90.00
#
_symmetry.space_group_name_H-M   'P 1'
#
loop_
_entity.id
_entity.type
_entity.pdbx_description
1 polymer ?
#
loop_
_entity_poly.entity_id
_entity_poly.type
_entity_poly.pdbx_seq_one_letter_code
_entity_poly.pdbx_strand_id
1 'polypeptide(L)'
;MKEKQPYIFQYRGGQLDPEMENAMTDMCAGEIRKIRIPGGGDRQTFTAKTGVQVSANSTLEFVVELQDIQDSPDHVMVFNLLNNDKSGTLSVAQFMAIAAQGLEMFPLISTLEEMEVVIVEAFRLADKDGDGRLDLEEYLDSPLVSKENPEHEEAIQKRMNEYREKEAEKAEEAKKAKSKPKNEEL
;
A
#
# COMPACT_ATOMS: atom_id res chain seq x y z
N MET A 1 -20.11 15.44 -13.78
CA MET A 1 -19.21 15.93 -12.69
C MET A 1 -18.42 14.71 -12.24
N LYS A 2 -17.09 14.76 -12.14
CA LYS A 2 -16.33 13.60 -11.64
C LYS A 2 -16.70 13.44 -10.16
N GLU A 3 -17.24 12.28 -9.78
CA GLU A 3 -17.41 11.92 -8.36
C GLU A 3 -16.03 12.03 -7.70
N LYS A 4 -15.93 12.89 -6.68
CA LYS A 4 -14.72 12.93 -5.84
C LYS A 4 -14.78 11.68 -4.99
N GLN A 5 -13.93 10.71 -5.29
CA GLN A 5 -13.84 9.51 -4.45
C GLN A 5 -13.37 9.91 -3.04
N PRO A 6 -13.95 9.30 -1.99
CA PRO A 6 -13.52 9.56 -0.62
C PRO A 6 -12.05 9.21 -0.46
N TYR A 7 -11.35 9.98 0.38
CA TYR A 7 -9.98 9.68 0.76
C TYR A 7 -10.00 8.65 1.88
N ILE A 8 -9.41 7.47 1.64
CA ILE A 8 -9.32 6.39 2.61
C ILE A 8 -7.96 6.49 3.31
N PHE A 9 -7.97 6.47 4.63
CA PHE A 9 -6.76 6.50 5.45
C PHE A 9 -6.99 5.69 6.73
N GLN A 10 -5.90 5.28 7.38
CA GLN A 10 -5.94 4.62 8.69
C GLN A 10 -5.90 5.68 9.79
N TYR A 11 -6.88 5.66 10.69
CA TYR A 11 -6.89 6.56 11.84
C TYR A 11 -5.68 6.28 12.74
N ARG A 12 -4.90 7.33 13.06
CA ARG A 12 -3.64 7.27 13.81
C ARG A 12 -2.50 6.49 13.14
N GLY A 13 -2.59 6.25 11.84
CA GLY A 13 -1.51 5.64 11.05
C GLY A 13 -0.50 6.65 10.52
N GLY A 14 -0.48 7.89 11.02
CA GLY A 14 0.49 8.92 10.62
C GLY A 14 0.33 9.42 9.18
N GLN A 15 -0.78 9.12 8.51
CA GLN A 15 -1.03 9.49 7.11
C GLN A 15 -1.52 10.94 6.96
N LEU A 16 -2.04 11.52 8.04
CA LEU A 16 -2.55 12.89 8.09
C LEU A 16 -1.70 13.75 9.02
N ASP A 17 -1.85 15.07 8.89
CA ASP A 17 -1.32 16.01 9.86
C ASP A 17 -1.82 15.66 11.28
N PRO A 18 -0.95 15.64 12.31
CA PRO A 18 -1.36 15.24 13.66
C PRO A 18 -2.53 16.05 14.22
N GLU A 19 -2.65 17.34 13.87
CA GLU A 19 -3.78 18.16 14.29
C GLU A 19 -5.08 17.76 13.57
N MET A 20 -4.99 17.32 12.31
CA MET A 20 -6.12 16.76 11.57
C MET A 20 -6.61 15.47 12.22
N GLU A 21 -5.71 14.52 12.49
CA GLU A 21 -6.08 13.24 13.11
C GLU A 21 -6.76 13.47 14.46
N ASN A 22 -6.17 14.33 15.30
CA ASN A 22 -6.74 14.67 16.59
C ASN A 22 -8.11 15.32 16.45
N ALA A 23 -8.29 16.24 15.51
CA ALA A 23 -9.58 16.91 15.26
C ALA A 23 -10.67 15.96 14.72
N MET A 24 -10.28 14.83 14.12
CA MET A 24 -11.20 13.79 13.65
C MET A 24 -11.52 12.72 14.72
N THR A 25 -10.91 12.81 15.91
CA THR A 25 -11.21 11.91 17.03
C THR A 25 -12.70 11.96 17.40
N ASP A 26 -13.27 10.80 17.72
CA ASP A 26 -14.68 10.62 18.08
C ASP A 26 -15.68 11.08 17.00
N MET A 27 -15.26 11.19 15.73
CA MET A 27 -16.22 11.34 14.63
C MET A 27 -17.01 10.04 14.40
N CYS A 28 -18.28 10.18 14.04
CA CYS A 28 -19.12 9.06 13.62
C CYS A 28 -19.33 9.08 12.08
N ALA A 29 -19.60 7.92 11.48
CA ALA A 29 -19.98 7.85 10.06
C ALA A 29 -21.22 8.73 9.78
N GLY A 30 -21.18 9.49 8.69
CA GLY A 30 -22.12 10.54 8.32
C GLY A 30 -21.86 11.91 8.96
N GLU A 31 -20.92 12.04 9.90
CA GLU A 31 -20.62 13.32 10.54
C GLU A 31 -19.86 14.28 9.61
N ILE A 32 -20.30 15.54 9.58
CA ILE A 32 -19.59 16.63 8.92
C ILE A 32 -18.99 17.55 9.98
N ARG A 33 -17.67 17.77 9.93
CA ARG A 33 -16.93 18.60 10.88
C ARG A 33 -16.08 19.64 10.17
N LYS A 34 -16.11 20.88 10.68
CA LYS A 34 -15.19 21.94 10.25
C LYS A 34 -13.92 21.86 11.11
N ILE A 35 -12.78 21.63 10.49
CA ILE A 35 -11.48 21.48 11.14
C ILE A 35 -10.60 22.67 10.78
N ARG A 36 -9.90 23.23 11.77
CA ARG A 36 -9.01 24.40 11.62
C ARG A 36 -7.63 24.05 12.16
N ILE A 37 -6.65 24.00 11.27
CA ILE A 37 -5.25 23.67 11.55
C ILE A 37 -4.44 24.98 11.50
N PRO A 38 -4.07 25.58 12.64
CA PRO A 38 -3.19 26.75 12.66
C PRO A 38 -1.87 26.49 11.91
N GLY A 39 -1.27 27.57 11.39
CA GLY A 39 0.10 27.50 10.88
C GLY A 39 1.12 27.76 11.99
N GLY A 40 2.38 27.40 11.74
CA GLY A 40 3.47 27.49 12.71
C GLY A 40 4.01 26.13 13.13
N GLY A 41 4.70 26.07 14.28
CA GLY A 41 5.39 24.87 14.74
C GLY A 41 6.45 24.41 13.75
N ASP A 42 6.44 23.11 13.41
CA ASP A 42 7.38 22.50 12.46
C ASP A 42 6.88 22.54 11.00
N ARG A 43 5.71 23.13 10.75
CA ARG A 43 5.09 23.10 9.41
C ARG A 43 5.85 24.00 8.43
N GLN A 44 6.39 23.40 7.37
CA GLN A 44 7.07 24.13 6.30
C GLN A 44 6.09 24.69 5.26
N THR A 45 6.55 25.66 4.48
CA THR A 45 5.82 26.14 3.29
C THR A 45 5.72 25.02 2.25
N PHE A 46 4.54 24.80 1.69
CA PHE A 46 4.30 23.74 0.70
C PHE A 46 3.43 24.23 -0.46
N THR A 47 3.46 23.51 -1.57
CA THR A 47 2.58 23.76 -2.73
C THR A 47 1.45 22.74 -2.71
N ALA A 48 0.21 23.20 -2.58
CA ALA A 48 -0.96 22.35 -2.64
C ALA A 48 -1.10 21.72 -4.04
N LYS A 49 -1.85 20.61 -4.16
CA LYS A 49 -2.16 19.97 -5.46
C LYS A 49 -2.82 20.92 -6.47
N THR A 50 -3.43 22.00 -6.00
CA THR A 50 -4.01 23.07 -6.83
C THR A 50 -2.98 24.05 -7.42
N GLY A 51 -1.70 23.90 -7.06
CA GLY A 51 -0.61 24.81 -7.44
C GLY A 51 -0.47 26.04 -6.53
N VAL A 52 -1.34 26.19 -5.52
CA VAL A 52 -1.27 27.30 -4.57
C VAL A 52 -0.15 27.07 -3.56
N GLN A 53 0.76 28.03 -3.42
CA GLN A 53 1.72 28.05 -2.32
C GLN A 53 1.03 28.41 -1.00
N VAL A 54 1.17 27.55 -0.01
CA VAL A 54 0.70 27.73 1.35
C VAL A 54 1.89 28.00 2.25
N SER A 55 1.93 29.18 2.87
CA SER A 55 3.03 29.55 3.77
C SER A 55 3.00 28.75 5.07
N ALA A 56 4.16 28.55 5.69
CA ALA A 56 4.30 27.90 7.00
C ALA A 56 3.30 28.40 8.06
N ASN A 57 3.02 29.70 8.10
CA ASN A 57 2.15 30.34 9.10
C ASN A 57 0.66 30.44 8.71
N SER A 58 0.26 29.96 7.53
CA SER A 58 -1.14 30.04 7.08
C SER A 58 -2.04 29.11 7.89
N THR A 59 -3.19 29.58 8.38
CA THR A 59 -4.21 28.65 8.91
C THR A 59 -4.90 27.92 7.77
N LEU A 60 -5.09 26.61 7.91
CA LEU A 60 -5.87 25.80 6.99
C LEU A 60 -7.25 25.52 7.59
N GLU A 61 -8.29 25.62 6.76
CA GLU A 61 -9.66 25.27 7.14
C GLU A 61 -10.18 24.19 6.21
N PHE A 62 -10.69 23.11 6.80
CA PHE A 62 -11.27 21.96 6.10
C PHE A 62 -12.72 21.76 6.54
N VAL A 63 -13.54 21.30 5.61
CA VAL A 63 -14.85 20.70 5.92
C VAL A 63 -14.73 19.24 5.54
N VAL A 64 -14.78 18.38 6.55
CA VAL A 64 -14.59 16.93 6.41
C VAL A 64 -15.93 16.26 6.65
N GLU A 65 -16.28 15.32 5.79
CA GLU A 65 -17.39 14.39 5.98
C GLU A 65 -16.79 13.00 6.19
N LEU A 66 -17.05 12.37 7.33
CA LEU A 66 -16.66 10.99 7.56
C LEU A 66 -17.71 10.08 6.95
N GLN A 67 -17.45 9.48 5.80
CA GLN A 67 -18.46 8.68 5.10
C GLN A 67 -18.69 7.31 5.75
N ASP A 68 -17.61 6.64 6.15
CA ASP A 68 -17.66 5.27 6.68
C ASP A 68 -16.48 5.02 7.63
N ILE A 69 -16.63 4.05 8.54
CA ILE A 69 -15.57 3.56 9.43
C ILE A 69 -15.51 2.05 9.25
N GLN A 70 -14.36 1.55 8.84
CA GLN A 70 -14.12 0.12 8.71
C GLN A 70 -13.08 -0.30 9.74
N ASP A 71 -13.43 -1.24 10.60
CA ASP A 71 -12.46 -1.88 11.47
C ASP A 71 -11.47 -2.65 10.60
N SER A 72 -10.20 -2.28 10.65
CA SER A 72 -9.14 -3.14 10.14
C SER A 72 -9.15 -4.41 10.98
N PRO A 73 -9.09 -5.61 10.38
CA PRO A 73 -9.01 -6.84 11.16
C PRO A 73 -7.82 -6.77 12.10
N ASP A 74 -7.97 -7.28 13.33
CA ASP A 74 -6.85 -7.41 14.26
C ASP A 74 -5.73 -8.21 13.58
N HIS A 75 -4.64 -7.53 13.24
CA HIS A 75 -3.53 -8.12 12.50
C HIS A 75 -2.89 -9.29 13.27
N VAL A 76 -2.99 -9.32 14.60
CA VAL A 76 -2.56 -10.47 15.41
C VAL A 76 -3.49 -11.66 15.18
N MET A 77 -4.80 -11.44 15.09
CA MET A 77 -5.75 -12.50 14.75
C MET A 77 -5.52 -13.02 13.33
N VAL A 78 -5.26 -12.13 12.37
CA VAL A 78 -4.95 -12.51 10.98
C VAL A 78 -3.65 -13.31 10.90
N PHE A 79 -2.61 -12.89 11.61
CA PHE A 79 -1.36 -13.63 11.72
C PHE A 79 -1.60 -15.05 12.22
N ASN A 80 -2.37 -15.21 13.30
CA ASN A 80 -2.68 -16.53 13.85
C ASN A 80 -3.52 -17.40 12.91
N LEU A 81 -4.40 -16.79 12.11
CA LEU A 81 -5.18 -17.50 11.09
C LEU A 81 -4.27 -18.02 9.96
N LEU A 82 -3.30 -17.21 9.55
CA LEU A 82 -2.29 -17.55 8.53
C LEU A 82 -1.30 -18.60 9.05
N ASN A 83 -0.92 -18.52 10.33
CA ASN A 83 0.02 -19.42 11.00
C ASN A 83 -0.65 -20.76 11.40
N ASN A 84 -1.22 -21.43 10.41
CA ASN A 84 -1.99 -22.67 10.62
C ASN A 84 -1.12 -23.84 11.12
N ASP A 85 0.17 -23.83 10.83
CA ASP A 85 1.15 -24.82 11.26
C ASP A 85 1.73 -24.53 12.64
N LYS A 86 1.40 -23.38 13.24
CA LYS A 86 1.86 -22.94 14.57
C LYS A 86 3.38 -22.88 14.69
N SER A 87 4.05 -22.60 13.58
CA SER A 87 5.50 -22.42 13.53
C SER A 87 5.97 -21.15 14.23
N GLY A 88 5.06 -20.21 14.49
CA GLY A 88 5.38 -18.89 15.08
C GLY A 88 5.87 -17.87 14.07
N THR A 89 6.04 -18.27 12.81
CA THR A 89 6.41 -17.41 11.68
C THR A 89 5.50 -17.66 10.47
N LEU A 90 5.43 -16.71 9.54
CA LEU A 90 4.71 -16.83 8.29
C LEU A 90 5.69 -17.04 7.14
N SER A 91 5.39 -18.01 6.27
CA SER A 91 6.09 -18.18 5.00
C SER A 91 5.36 -17.49 3.85
N VAL A 92 6.08 -17.17 2.77
CA VAL A 92 5.50 -16.65 1.52
C VAL A 92 4.36 -17.55 1.02
N ALA A 93 4.53 -18.88 1.11
CA ALA A 93 3.52 -19.83 0.66
C ALA A 93 2.22 -19.76 1.47
N GLN A 94 2.30 -19.62 2.80
CA GLN A 94 1.12 -19.43 3.65
C GLN A 94 0.38 -18.13 3.30
N PHE A 95 1.13 -17.07 3.02
CA PHE A 95 0.56 -15.79 2.63
C PHE A 95 -0.11 -15.83 1.24
N MET A 96 0.58 -16.41 0.24
CA MET A 96 0.05 -16.59 -1.12
C MET A 96 -1.22 -17.46 -1.16
N ALA A 97 -1.29 -18.50 -0.32
CA ALA A 97 -2.44 -19.38 -0.26
C ALA A 97 -3.73 -18.64 0.15
N ILE A 98 -3.62 -17.62 1.00
CA ILE A 98 -4.76 -16.77 1.39
C ILE A 98 -5.02 -15.67 0.35
N ALA A 99 -3.97 -15.05 -0.19
CA ALA A 99 -4.13 -14.03 -1.22
C ALA A 99 -4.87 -14.59 -2.47
N ALA A 100 -4.59 -15.85 -2.84
CA ALA A 100 -5.29 -16.56 -3.91
C ALA A 100 -6.77 -16.89 -3.61
N GLN A 101 -7.18 -16.88 -2.34
CA GLN A 101 -8.56 -17.18 -1.91
C GLN A 101 -9.50 -15.97 -1.93
N GLY A 102 -9.04 -14.82 -2.44
CA GLY A 102 -9.93 -13.72 -2.82
C GLY A 102 -10.12 -12.65 -1.75
N LEU A 103 -9.09 -12.34 -0.96
CA LEU A 103 -9.07 -11.05 -0.28
C LEU A 103 -8.81 -9.97 -1.35
N GLU A 104 -9.76 -9.03 -1.49
CA GLU A 104 -9.69 -7.79 -2.29
C GLU A 104 -8.59 -6.82 -1.79
N MET A 105 -7.48 -7.37 -1.27
CA MET A 105 -6.47 -6.63 -0.50
C MET A 105 -5.55 -5.80 -1.40
N PHE A 106 -5.55 -6.05 -2.71
CA PHE A 106 -4.68 -5.36 -3.66
C PHE A 106 -5.41 -5.02 -4.98
N PRO A 107 -6.14 -3.89 -5.05
CA PRO A 107 -6.73 -3.39 -6.29
C PRO A 107 -5.70 -2.95 -7.35
N LEU A 108 -4.40 -2.99 -7.03
CA LEU A 108 -3.28 -2.56 -7.88
C LEU A 108 -2.64 -3.70 -8.70
N ILE A 109 -3.05 -4.95 -8.47
CA ILE A 109 -2.37 -6.14 -8.99
C ILE A 109 -3.30 -6.88 -9.95
N SER A 110 -2.85 -7.09 -11.19
CA SER A 110 -3.70 -7.66 -12.26
C SER A 110 -3.49 -9.16 -12.47
N THR A 111 -2.37 -9.72 -12.00
CA THR A 111 -2.02 -11.14 -12.20
C THR A 111 -1.45 -11.76 -10.92
N LEU A 112 -1.52 -13.10 -10.82
CA LEU A 112 -0.90 -13.84 -9.71
C LEU A 112 0.63 -13.65 -9.65
N GLU A 113 1.28 -13.48 -10.79
CA GLU A 113 2.73 -13.25 -10.85
C GLU A 113 3.10 -11.86 -10.33
N GLU A 114 2.34 -10.83 -10.66
CA GLU A 114 2.50 -9.50 -10.07
C GLU A 114 2.26 -9.53 -8.55
N MET A 115 1.31 -10.35 -8.10
CA MET A 115 1.03 -10.56 -6.68
C MET A 115 2.21 -11.17 -5.95
N GLU A 116 2.82 -12.21 -6.53
CA GLU A 116 4.01 -12.85 -6.00
C GLU A 116 5.18 -11.86 -5.88
N VAL A 117 5.39 -11.01 -6.89
CA VAL A 117 6.44 -9.97 -6.86
C VAL A 117 6.27 -9.02 -5.67
N VAL A 118 5.04 -8.53 -5.44
CA VAL A 118 4.76 -7.63 -4.31
C VAL A 118 4.97 -8.33 -2.97
N ILE A 119 4.44 -9.55 -2.81
CA ILE A 119 4.52 -10.29 -1.55
C ILE A 119 5.98 -10.64 -1.22
N VAL A 120 6.75 -11.13 -2.20
CA VAL A 120 8.15 -11.49 -1.98
C VAL A 120 8.98 -10.25 -1.63
N GLU A 121 8.75 -9.11 -2.29
CA GLU A 121 9.48 -7.88 -1.93
C GLU A 121 9.07 -7.36 -0.55
N ALA A 122 7.78 -7.45 -0.19
CA ALA A 122 7.32 -7.04 1.13
C ALA A 122 7.91 -7.91 2.25
N PHE A 123 8.00 -9.23 2.04
CA PHE A 123 8.71 -10.13 2.96
C PHE A 123 10.17 -9.74 3.08
N ARG A 124 10.86 -9.51 1.97
CA ARG A 124 12.27 -9.10 1.98
C ARG A 124 12.55 -7.81 2.75
N LEU A 125 11.62 -6.85 2.69
CA LEU A 125 11.74 -5.58 3.42
C LEU A 125 11.49 -5.74 4.92
N ALA A 126 10.60 -6.68 5.29
CA ALA A 126 10.16 -6.89 6.66
C ALA A 126 10.99 -7.92 7.43
N ASP A 127 11.57 -8.90 6.73
CA ASP A 127 12.44 -9.96 7.25
C ASP A 127 13.79 -9.37 7.68
N LYS A 128 13.87 -9.02 8.97
CA LYS A 128 15.01 -8.33 9.59
C LYS A 128 16.11 -9.32 9.97
N ASP A 129 15.75 -10.54 10.33
CA ASP A 129 16.72 -11.56 10.75
C ASP A 129 17.24 -12.43 9.58
N GLY A 130 16.58 -12.36 8.43
CA GLY A 130 16.98 -12.99 7.18
C GLY A 130 16.66 -14.49 7.11
N ASP A 131 15.72 -14.98 7.93
CA ASP A 131 15.34 -16.40 7.96
C ASP A 131 14.38 -16.80 6.80
N GLY A 132 13.94 -15.82 6.01
CA GLY A 132 13.04 -15.98 4.87
C GLY A 132 11.56 -16.10 5.27
N ARG A 133 11.23 -15.80 6.51
CA ARG A 133 9.88 -15.83 7.10
C ARG A 133 9.61 -14.51 7.81
N LEU A 134 8.39 -14.34 8.30
CA LEU A 134 8.02 -13.19 9.12
C LEU A 134 7.51 -13.67 10.46
N ASP A 135 8.18 -13.28 11.54
CA ASP A 135 7.58 -13.37 12.86
C ASP A 135 6.45 -12.34 13.06
N LEU A 136 5.85 -12.30 14.25
CA LEU A 136 4.75 -11.37 14.52
C LEU A 136 5.19 -9.90 14.47
N GLU A 137 6.39 -9.58 14.95
CA GLU A 137 6.90 -8.22 15.00
C GLU A 137 7.23 -7.73 13.58
N GLU A 138 7.91 -8.56 12.80
CA GLU A 138 8.21 -8.30 11.39
C GLU A 138 6.94 -8.21 10.55
N TYR A 139 5.95 -9.07 10.78
CA TYR A 139 4.66 -9.01 10.11
C TYR A 139 3.95 -7.68 10.38
N LEU A 140 3.89 -7.23 11.63
CA LEU A 140 3.21 -5.98 12.01
C LEU A 140 3.89 -4.74 11.44
N ASP A 141 5.21 -4.77 11.29
CA ASP A 141 6.00 -3.68 10.66
C ASP A 141 6.09 -3.82 9.13
N SER A 142 5.53 -4.90 8.57
CA SER A 142 5.67 -5.19 7.15
C SER A 142 4.83 -4.25 6.28
N PRO A 143 5.26 -4.01 5.02
CA PRO A 143 4.47 -3.27 4.03
C PRO A 143 3.10 -3.90 3.73
N LEU A 144 2.85 -5.14 4.18
CA LEU A 144 1.59 -5.87 3.97
C LEU A 144 0.48 -5.36 4.90
N VAL A 145 0.83 -4.77 6.03
CA VAL A 145 -0.14 -4.30 7.04
C VAL A 145 0.12 -2.87 7.50
N SER A 146 1.37 -2.42 7.51
CA SER A 146 1.76 -1.05 7.83
C SER A 146 2.06 -0.27 6.56
N LYS A 147 1.44 0.92 6.44
CA LYS A 147 1.73 1.88 5.35
C LYS A 147 2.57 3.06 5.83
N GLU A 148 3.19 2.96 7.00
CA GLU A 148 3.88 4.08 7.64
C GLU A 148 5.26 4.37 7.04
N ASN A 149 5.78 3.48 6.19
CA ASN A 149 7.10 3.64 5.58
C ASN A 149 7.03 3.93 4.08
N PRO A 150 7.21 5.19 3.64
CA PRO A 150 7.21 5.55 2.21
C PRO A 150 8.36 4.91 1.43
N GLU A 151 9.47 4.53 2.08
CA GLU A 151 10.56 3.82 1.41
C GLU A 151 10.14 2.40 1.00
N HIS A 152 9.27 1.76 1.78
CA HIS A 152 8.70 0.46 1.43
C HIS A 152 7.81 0.57 0.18
N GLU A 153 6.97 1.61 0.10
CA GLU A 153 6.10 1.84 -1.06
C GLU A 153 6.93 2.10 -2.32
N GLU A 154 7.98 2.92 -2.23
CA GLU A 154 8.88 3.20 -3.36
C GLU A 154 9.63 1.93 -3.80
N ALA A 155 10.12 1.12 -2.86
CA ALA A 155 10.81 -0.14 -3.16
C ALA A 155 9.90 -1.13 -3.89
N ILE A 156 8.67 -1.32 -3.42
CA ILE A 156 7.68 -2.20 -4.07
C ILE A 156 7.33 -1.67 -5.47
N GLN A 157 7.08 -0.36 -5.61
CA GLN A 157 6.75 0.23 -6.90
C GLN A 157 7.90 0.09 -7.90
N LYS A 158 9.13 0.31 -7.46
CA LYS A 158 10.33 0.10 -8.27
C LYS A 158 10.42 -1.36 -8.73
N ARG A 159 10.24 -2.32 -7.81
CA ARG A 159 10.31 -3.74 -8.12
C ARG A 159 9.27 -4.18 -9.14
N MET A 160 8.06 -3.64 -9.02
CA MET A 160 6.97 -3.86 -9.97
C MET A 160 7.27 -3.32 -11.37
N ASN A 161 7.86 -2.13 -11.46
CA ASN A 161 8.25 -1.55 -12.75
C ASN A 161 9.33 -2.41 -13.43
N GLU A 162 10.35 -2.83 -12.68
CA GLU A 162 11.40 -3.74 -13.19
C GLU A 162 10.82 -5.07 -13.70
N TYR A 163 9.80 -5.62 -13.04
CA TYR A 163 9.11 -6.83 -13.49
C TYR A 163 8.38 -6.59 -14.83
N ARG A 164 7.58 -5.53 -14.91
CA ARG A 164 6.80 -5.18 -16.11
C ARG A 164 7.67 -4.89 -17.33
N GLU A 165 8.79 -4.22 -17.14
CA GLU A 165 9.76 -3.97 -18.21
C GLU A 165 10.33 -5.28 -18.77
N LYS A 166 10.75 -6.20 -17.90
CA LYS A 166 11.26 -7.52 -18.31
C LYS A 166 10.21 -8.35 -19.05
N GLU A 167 8.95 -8.32 -18.61
CA GLU A 167 7.87 -9.01 -19.32
C GLU A 167 7.56 -8.39 -20.68
N ALA A 168 7.65 -7.06 -20.81
CA ALA A 168 7.51 -6.37 -22.09
C ALA A 168 8.62 -6.74 -23.08
N GLU A 169 9.87 -6.80 -22.61
CA GLU A 169 11.03 -7.23 -23.41
C GLU A 169 10.86 -8.67 -23.91
N LYS A 170 10.52 -9.61 -23.02
CA LYS A 170 10.23 -11.01 -23.39
C LYS A 170 9.11 -11.10 -24.42
N ALA A 171 8.05 -10.30 -24.26
CA ALA A 171 6.94 -10.28 -25.21
C ALA A 171 7.36 -9.75 -26.59
N GLU A 172 8.25 -8.77 -26.65
CA GLU A 172 8.81 -8.26 -27.90
C GLU A 172 9.72 -9.29 -28.58
N GLU A 173 10.59 -9.96 -27.83
CA GLU A 173 11.43 -11.05 -28.34
C GLU A 173 10.61 -12.22 -28.87
N ALA A 174 9.56 -12.62 -28.14
CA ALA A 174 8.65 -13.66 -28.58
C ALA A 174 7.91 -13.30 -29.88
N LYS A 175 7.56 -12.02 -30.07
CA LYS A 175 6.97 -11.52 -31.34
C LYS A 175 7.99 -11.59 -32.48
N LYS A 176 9.24 -11.16 -32.26
CA LYS A 176 10.33 -11.24 -33.25
C LYS A 176 10.67 -12.69 -33.63
N ALA A 177 10.61 -13.62 -32.68
CA ALA A 177 10.84 -15.04 -32.94
C ALA A 177 9.74 -15.68 -33.81
N LYS A 178 8.48 -15.26 -33.63
CA LYS A 178 7.33 -15.75 -34.42
C LYS A 178 7.24 -15.16 -35.83
N SER A 179 7.91 -14.03 -36.11
CA SER A 179 7.92 -13.40 -37.43
C SER A 179 9.06 -13.85 -38.35
N LYS A 180 9.96 -14.76 -37.92
CA LYS A 180 10.97 -15.34 -38.82
C LYS A 180 10.30 -16.29 -39.82
N PRO A 181 10.43 -16.07 -41.15
CA PRO A 181 9.86 -16.97 -42.14
C PRO A 181 10.51 -18.35 -42.05
N LYS A 182 9.69 -19.40 -42.05
CA LYS A 182 10.14 -20.76 -42.38
C LYS A 182 10.54 -20.77 -43.84
N ASN A 183 11.79 -20.45 -44.14
CA ASN A 183 12.39 -20.78 -45.42
C ASN A 183 13.30 -21.99 -45.24
N GLU A 184 13.20 -22.88 -46.22
CA GLU A 184 14.05 -24.05 -46.49
C GLU A 184 13.75 -25.31 -45.66
N GLU A 185 12.99 -26.22 -46.28
CA GLU A 185 13.57 -27.51 -46.68
C GLU A 185 13.01 -27.88 -48.07
N LEU A 186 13.96 -28.19 -48.97
CA LEU A 186 13.82 -28.61 -50.36
C LEU A 186 13.27 -30.04 -50.49
#